data_AF-A0A7V2HC64-F1
#
_entry.id   AF-A0A7V2HC64-F1
#
_cell.length_a   1.000
_cell.length_b   1.000
_cell.length_c   1.000
_cell.angle_alpha   90.00
_cell.angle_beta   90.00
_cell.angle_gamma   90.00
#
_symmetry.space_group_name_H-M   'P 1'
#
loop_
_entity.id
_entity.type
_entity.pdbx_description
1 polymer ?
#
loop_
_entity_poly.entity_id
_entity_poly.type
_entity_poly.pdbx_seq_one_letter_code
_entity_poly.pdbx_strand_id
1 'polypeptide(L)'
;MRRLIVSALAAASLLPAADQMTKLERGRYLAEEVGKCHECHTPKTETGQLDKSKWMKGKVMEVAPLAPMEGWHKTSPDITPSGRLWAKWGGEAAMVRYLTTGLTPSGKPAGPPMPTYKLRQDDAEAIVEYLKSLR
;
A
#
# COMPACT_ATOMS: atom_id res chain seq x y z
N MET A 1 -44.43 -51.30 18.22
CA MET A 1 -43.44 -50.27 18.58
C MET A 1 -42.84 -49.70 17.29
N ARG A 2 -43.41 -48.62 16.73
CA ARG A 2 -42.91 -47.98 15.49
C ARG A 2 -41.84 -46.96 15.85
N ARG A 3 -40.59 -47.19 15.43
CA ARG A 3 -39.51 -46.20 15.52
C ARG A 3 -39.63 -45.26 14.32
N LEU A 4 -39.94 -44.00 14.57
CA LEU A 4 -39.89 -42.93 13.58
C LEU A 4 -38.42 -42.53 13.38
N ILE A 5 -37.90 -42.75 12.18
CA ILE A 5 -36.60 -42.23 11.75
C ILE A 5 -36.84 -40.80 11.28
N VAL A 6 -36.45 -39.83 12.09
CA VAL A 6 -36.43 -38.42 11.68
C VAL A 6 -35.15 -38.20 10.88
N SER A 7 -35.29 -38.12 9.56
CA SER A 7 -34.19 -37.77 8.66
C SER A 7 -33.94 -36.26 8.81
N ALA A 8 -32.81 -35.89 9.41
CA ALA A 8 -32.38 -34.50 9.47
C ALA A 8 -31.80 -34.13 8.10
N LEU A 9 -32.56 -33.37 7.30
CA LEU A 9 -31.99 -32.63 6.17
C LEU A 9 -31.02 -31.58 6.74
N ALA A 10 -29.72 -31.82 6.57
CA ALA A 10 -28.72 -30.77 6.75
C ALA A 10 -28.92 -29.74 5.64
N ALA A 11 -29.56 -28.62 5.97
CA ALA A 11 -29.55 -27.44 5.13
C ALA A 11 -28.13 -26.88 5.11
N ALA A 12 -27.37 -27.18 4.06
CA ALA A 12 -26.11 -26.50 3.78
C ALA A 12 -26.42 -25.00 3.65
N SER A 13 -25.93 -24.22 4.61
CA SER A 13 -26.08 -22.77 4.60
C SER A 13 -25.27 -22.22 3.42
N LEU A 14 -25.94 -21.88 2.33
CA LEU A 14 -25.43 -20.99 1.30
C LEU A 14 -25.38 -19.58 1.90
N LEU A 15 -24.39 -19.33 2.76
CA LEU A 15 -23.97 -17.96 3.04
C LEU A 15 -23.48 -17.37 1.71
N PRO A 16 -23.93 -16.18 1.30
CA PRO A 16 -23.27 -15.45 0.24
C PRO A 16 -21.79 -15.39 0.62
N ALA A 17 -20.88 -15.68 -0.33
CA ALA A 17 -19.48 -15.37 -0.12
C ALA A 17 -19.43 -13.89 0.28
N ALA A 18 -19.11 -13.62 1.56
CA ALA A 18 -18.93 -12.25 2.03
C ALA A 18 -17.97 -11.59 1.06
N ASP A 19 -18.39 -10.47 0.48
CA ASP A 19 -17.74 -9.70 -0.58
C ASP A 19 -16.22 -9.62 -0.33
N GLN A 20 -15.47 -10.60 -0.85
CA GLN A 20 -14.04 -10.73 -0.57
C GLN A 20 -13.32 -9.83 -1.56
N MET A 21 -12.86 -8.67 -1.09
CA MET A 21 -11.99 -7.80 -1.86
C MET A 21 -10.84 -8.60 -2.45
N THR A 22 -10.59 -8.44 -3.75
CA THR A 22 -9.39 -8.98 -4.38
C THR A 22 -8.13 -8.39 -3.73
N LYS A 23 -7.00 -9.09 -3.85
CA LYS A 23 -5.70 -8.58 -3.34
C LYS A 23 -5.38 -7.19 -3.89
N LEU A 24 -5.71 -6.95 -5.16
CA LEU A 24 -5.53 -5.65 -5.82
C LEU A 24 -6.41 -4.56 -5.20
N GLU A 25 -7.71 -4.83 -4.98
CA GLU A 25 -8.63 -3.87 -4.36
C GLU A 25 -8.26 -3.57 -2.92
N ARG A 26 -7.86 -4.59 -2.15
CA ARG A 26 -7.34 -4.43 -0.80
C ARG A 26 -6.09 -3.56 -0.81
N GLY A 27 -5.17 -3.80 -1.74
CA GLY A 27 -3.96 -3.00 -1.91
C GLY A 27 -4.24 -1.54 -2.20
N ARG A 28 -5.16 -1.27 -3.13
CA ARG A 28 -5.62 0.08 -3.45
C ARG A 28 -6.22 0.76 -2.23
N TYR A 29 -7.13 0.08 -1.53
CA TYR A 29 -7.76 0.61 -0.33
C TYR A 29 -6.74 0.97 0.75
N LEU A 30 -5.80 0.06 1.03
CA LEU A 30 -4.76 0.31 2.03
C LEU A 30 -3.82 1.45 1.63
N ALA A 31 -3.43 1.53 0.35
CA ALA A 31 -2.52 2.57 -0.11
C ALA A 31 -3.20 3.95 -0.21
N GLU A 32 -4.45 4.01 -0.67
CA GLU A 32 -5.12 5.27 -0.97
C GLU A 32 -6.01 5.77 0.17
N GLU A 33 -6.70 4.88 0.86
CA GLU A 33 -7.65 5.29 1.90
C GLU A 33 -7.05 5.26 3.30
N VAL A 34 -6.19 4.29 3.58
CA VAL A 34 -5.58 4.16 4.91
C VAL A 34 -4.22 4.88 4.99
N GLY A 35 -3.32 4.57 4.06
CA GLY A 35 -1.96 5.09 4.04
C GLY A 35 -1.81 6.45 3.36
N LYS A 36 -2.81 6.85 2.55
CA LYS A 36 -2.82 8.11 1.78
C LYS A 36 -1.52 8.33 0.98
N CYS A 37 -0.96 7.25 0.42
CA CYS A 37 0.35 7.28 -0.25
C CYS A 37 0.39 8.30 -1.40
N HIS A 38 -0.71 8.50 -2.11
CA HIS A 38 -0.82 9.45 -3.22
C HIS A 38 -0.65 10.91 -2.77
N GLU A 39 -1.02 11.24 -1.54
CA GLU A 39 -0.89 12.59 -1.00
C GLU A 39 0.59 13.01 -0.89
N CYS A 40 1.49 12.05 -0.72
CA CYS A 40 2.94 12.29 -0.69
C CYS A 40 3.62 11.96 -2.02
N HIS A 41 3.14 10.93 -2.74
CA HIS A 41 3.80 10.40 -3.94
C HIS A 41 3.16 10.79 -5.27
N THR A 42 2.19 11.71 -5.30
CA THR A 42 1.65 12.26 -6.56
C THR A 42 1.87 13.78 -6.59
N PRO A 43 2.32 14.37 -7.71
CA PRO A 43 2.43 15.82 -7.86
C PRO A 43 1.04 16.46 -7.99
N LYS A 44 0.97 17.78 -7.77
CA LYS A 44 -0.25 18.55 -8.00
C LYS A 44 -0.21 19.24 -9.37
N THR A 45 -1.38 19.41 -9.98
CA THR A 45 -1.58 20.27 -11.15
C THR A 45 -1.51 21.75 -10.76
N GLU A 46 -1.54 22.65 -11.74
CA GLU A 46 -1.61 24.10 -11.51
C GLU A 46 -2.84 24.53 -10.69
N THR A 47 -3.93 23.75 -10.76
CA THR A 47 -5.16 23.96 -9.98
C THR A 47 -5.09 23.36 -8.57
N GLY A 48 -3.95 22.80 -8.16
CA GLY A 48 -3.72 22.24 -6.84
C GLY A 48 -4.30 20.84 -6.60
N GLN A 49 -4.94 20.23 -7.62
CA GLN A 49 -5.45 18.86 -7.55
C GLN A 49 -4.33 17.86 -7.81
N LEU A 50 -4.46 16.62 -7.33
CA LEU A 50 -3.49 15.57 -7.66
C LEU A 50 -3.51 15.25 -9.16
N ASP A 51 -2.32 15.24 -9.77
CA ASP A 51 -2.15 14.88 -11.17
C ASP A 51 -2.28 13.37 -11.36
N LYS A 52 -3.47 12.94 -11.78
CA LYS A 52 -3.78 11.52 -12.03
C LYS A 52 -2.93 10.90 -13.14
N SER A 53 -2.32 11.69 -14.02
CA SER A 53 -1.40 11.17 -15.05
C SER A 53 -0.03 10.77 -14.47
N LYS A 54 0.27 11.24 -13.25
CA LYS A 54 1.52 10.98 -12.52
C LYS A 54 1.24 10.31 -11.17
N TRP A 55 0.19 9.50 -11.10
CA TRP A 55 -0.23 8.82 -9.88
C TRP A 55 0.91 7.98 -9.29
N MET A 56 1.30 8.25 -8.04
CA MET A 56 2.38 7.57 -7.31
C MET A 56 3.80 7.72 -7.91
N LYS A 57 4.01 8.64 -8.85
CA LYS A 57 5.29 8.88 -9.54
C LYS A 57 6.29 9.76 -8.79
N GLY A 58 6.00 10.07 -7.53
CA GLY A 58 6.79 10.98 -6.71
C GLY A 58 6.53 12.44 -7.00
N LYS A 59 7.07 13.32 -6.15
CA LYS A 59 7.03 14.78 -6.35
C LYS A 59 8.12 15.48 -5.55
N VAL A 60 8.36 16.73 -5.92
CA VAL A 60 8.96 17.69 -4.99
C VAL A 60 7.90 18.05 -3.96
N MET A 61 8.23 17.87 -2.68
CA MET A 61 7.32 18.20 -1.60
C MET A 61 7.37 19.69 -1.29
N GLU A 62 6.20 20.29 -1.19
CA GLU A 62 6.01 21.70 -0.81
C GLU A 62 5.96 21.88 0.73
N VAL A 63 6.10 20.77 1.47
CA VAL A 63 6.14 20.77 2.93
C VAL A 63 7.58 20.88 3.43
N ALA A 64 7.78 21.71 4.45
CA ALA A 64 9.03 21.84 5.17
C ALA A 64 8.77 21.59 6.67
N PRO A 65 9.76 21.04 7.41
CA PRO A 65 9.59 20.83 8.83
C PRO A 65 9.58 22.18 9.56
N LEU A 66 8.76 22.31 10.61
CA LEU A 66 8.63 23.55 11.40
C LEU A 66 9.91 23.91 12.18
N ALA A 67 10.78 22.92 12.40
CA ALA A 67 12.10 23.08 13.00
C ALA A 67 13.11 22.26 12.17
N PRO A 68 14.42 22.56 12.23
CA PRO A 68 15.44 21.77 11.56
C PRO A 68 15.30 20.27 11.88
N MET A 69 15.17 19.45 10.84
CA MET A 69 15.05 18.00 10.95
C MET A 69 16.14 17.36 10.10
N GLU A 70 17.05 16.63 10.76
CA GLU A 70 18.12 15.91 10.07
C GLU A 70 17.53 14.83 9.15
N GLY A 71 18.12 14.70 7.95
CA GLY A 71 17.70 13.68 6.99
C GLY A 71 16.37 13.96 6.28
N TRP A 72 15.78 15.16 6.43
CA TRP A 72 14.57 15.53 5.71
C TRP A 72 14.76 15.50 4.20
N HIS A 73 13.96 14.67 3.53
CA HIS A 73 13.90 14.62 2.08
C HIS A 73 12.95 15.70 1.55
N LYS A 74 13.41 16.48 0.56
CA LYS A 74 12.56 17.45 -0.14
C LYS A 74 11.73 16.82 -1.26
N THR A 75 11.93 15.53 -1.53
CA THR A 75 11.26 14.81 -2.61
C THR A 75 10.72 13.48 -2.11
N SER A 76 9.53 13.14 -2.57
CA SER A 76 8.99 11.79 -2.51
C SER A 76 9.35 11.07 -3.81
N PRO A 77 9.88 9.84 -3.77
CA PRO A 77 10.23 9.10 -4.98
C PRO A 77 9.01 8.55 -5.73
N ASP A 78 9.22 8.19 -7.00
CA ASP A 78 8.34 7.25 -7.71
C ASP A 78 8.37 5.88 -7.00
N ILE A 79 7.21 5.42 -6.55
CA ILE A 79 7.03 4.15 -5.84
C ILE A 79 6.36 3.07 -6.71
N THR A 80 6.13 3.33 -8.00
CA THR A 80 5.72 2.28 -8.95
C THR A 80 6.95 1.55 -9.51
N PRO A 81 6.77 0.44 -10.25
CA PRO A 81 7.88 -0.26 -10.88
C PRO A 81 8.70 0.57 -11.88
N SER A 82 8.15 1.66 -12.44
CA SER A 82 8.93 2.56 -13.30
C SER A 82 9.95 3.40 -12.55
N GLY A 83 9.80 3.51 -11.22
CA GLY A 83 10.62 4.35 -10.39
C GLY A 83 12.04 3.80 -10.20
N ARG A 84 13.02 4.70 -10.19
CA ARG A 84 14.42 4.35 -9.86
C ARG A 84 14.55 3.70 -8.48
N LEU A 85 13.70 4.10 -7.52
CA LEU A 85 13.68 3.53 -6.17
C LEU A 85 13.44 2.02 -6.23
N TRP A 86 12.44 1.59 -7.00
CA TRP A 86 12.04 0.19 -7.11
C TRP A 86 13.20 -0.69 -7.55
N ALA A 87 13.87 -0.31 -8.63
CA ALA A 87 15.06 -1.01 -9.12
C ALA A 87 16.22 -0.97 -8.11
N LYS A 88 16.51 0.21 -7.53
CA LYS A 88 17.60 0.39 -6.56
C LYS A 88 17.39 -0.45 -5.30
N TRP A 89 16.15 -0.63 -4.86
CA TRP A 89 15.84 -1.38 -3.66
C TRP A 89 15.84 -2.89 -3.86
N GLY A 90 15.77 -3.36 -5.11
CA GLY A 90 15.67 -4.80 -5.43
C GLY A 90 14.24 -5.27 -5.68
N GLY A 91 13.33 -4.35 -6.01
CA GLY A 91 11.97 -4.65 -6.46
C GLY A 91 10.99 -5.04 -5.37
N GLU A 92 10.02 -5.89 -5.74
CA GLU A 92 8.84 -6.25 -4.94
C GLU A 92 9.19 -6.72 -3.53
N ALA A 93 10.14 -7.65 -3.42
CA ALA A 93 10.53 -8.24 -2.14
C ALA A 93 11.05 -7.17 -1.15
N ALA A 94 11.78 -6.18 -1.65
CA ALA A 94 12.30 -5.09 -0.83
C ALA A 94 11.20 -4.11 -0.41
N MET A 95 10.24 -3.84 -1.31
CA MET A 95 9.06 -3.01 -1.00
C MET A 95 8.20 -3.68 0.07
N VAL A 96 7.93 -4.98 -0.07
CA VAL A 96 7.20 -5.76 0.95
C VAL A 96 7.96 -5.74 2.28
N ARG A 97 9.27 -6.01 2.26
CA ARG A 97 10.11 -5.96 3.48
C ARG A 97 10.06 -4.59 4.16
N TYR A 98 10.12 -3.51 3.39
CA TYR A 98 9.99 -2.16 3.95
C TYR A 98 8.64 -1.96 4.64
N LEU A 99 7.54 -2.37 4.02
CA LEU A 99 6.19 -2.22 4.57
C LEU A 99 5.94 -3.09 5.82
N THR A 100 6.61 -4.23 5.94
CA THR A 100 6.47 -5.13 7.09
C THR A 100 7.43 -4.81 8.24
N THR A 101 8.63 -4.29 7.95
CA THR A 101 9.67 -4.08 8.96
C THR A 101 9.95 -2.60 9.27
N GLY A 102 9.56 -1.70 8.36
CA GLY A 102 9.96 -0.29 8.38
C GLY A 102 11.39 -0.04 7.91
N LEU A 103 12.13 -1.08 7.49
CA LEU A 103 13.54 -0.98 7.15
C LEU A 103 13.76 -1.04 5.64
N THR A 104 14.54 -0.09 5.14
CA THR A 104 15.07 -0.09 3.77
C THR A 104 16.05 -1.27 3.57
N PRO A 105 16.48 -1.56 2.33
CA PRO A 105 17.50 -2.59 2.06
C PRO A 105 18.82 -2.36 2.81
N SER A 106 19.14 -1.10 3.16
CA SER A 106 20.31 -0.74 3.97
C SER A 106 20.18 -1.09 5.47
N GLY A 107 19.01 -1.58 5.90
CA GLY A 107 18.73 -1.88 7.31
C GLY A 107 18.33 -0.69 8.17
N LYS A 108 18.27 0.53 7.60
CA LYS A 108 17.79 1.74 8.29
C LYS A 108 16.35 2.08 7.89
N PRO A 109 15.58 2.80 8.73
CA PRO A 109 14.33 3.42 8.31
C PRO A 109 14.47 4.32 7.08
N ALA A 110 13.37 4.58 6.39
CA ALA A 110 13.34 5.67 5.41
C ALA A 110 13.53 7.02 6.14
N GLY A 111 14.19 7.97 5.49
CA GLY A 111 14.34 9.31 6.05
C GLY A 111 13.01 10.06 6.10
N PRO A 112 12.86 11.04 7.01
CA PRO A 112 11.64 11.83 7.10
C PRO A 112 11.37 12.63 5.80
N PRO A 113 10.10 12.93 5.48
CA PRO A 113 8.88 12.69 6.26
C PRO A 113 8.28 11.29 6.11
N MET A 114 8.93 10.35 5.41
CA MET A 114 8.34 9.05 5.16
C MET A 114 8.10 8.28 6.48
N PRO A 115 6.86 7.86 6.80
CA PRO A 115 6.58 7.09 8.00
C PRO A 115 7.08 5.64 7.85
N THR A 116 7.40 5.02 8.97
CA THR A 116 7.69 3.59 9.04
C THR A 116 6.41 2.79 9.24
N TYR A 117 6.34 1.60 8.63
CA TYR A 117 5.21 0.70 8.78
C TYR A 117 5.62 -0.64 9.39
N LYS A 118 4.64 -1.32 10.00
CA LYS A 118 4.74 -2.70 10.49
C LYS A 118 3.48 -3.46 10.09
N LEU A 119 3.23 -3.53 8.80
CA LEU A 119 2.02 -4.18 8.27
C LEU A 119 2.10 -5.70 8.43
N ARG A 120 0.93 -6.35 8.46
CA ARG A 120 0.88 -7.79 8.21
C ARG A 120 1.43 -8.08 6.80
N GLN A 121 1.99 -9.26 6.63
CA GLN A 121 2.61 -9.68 5.38
C GLN A 121 1.65 -9.58 4.18
N ASP A 122 0.42 -10.05 4.34
CA ASP A 122 -0.61 -10.04 3.30
C ASP A 122 -1.06 -8.62 2.92
N ASP A 123 -1.11 -7.69 3.88
CA ASP A 123 -1.40 -6.27 3.61
C ASP A 123 -0.27 -5.58 2.85
N ALA A 124 0.98 -5.84 3.23
CA ALA A 124 2.15 -5.33 2.52
C ALA A 124 2.20 -5.83 1.07
N GLU A 125 1.97 -7.12 0.86
CA GLU A 125 1.91 -7.69 -0.48
C GLU A 125 0.73 -7.18 -1.30
N ALA A 126 -0.43 -6.93 -0.68
CA ALA A 126 -1.58 -6.34 -1.36
C ALA A 126 -1.24 -4.92 -1.86
N ILE A 127 -0.62 -4.09 -1.02
CA ILE A 127 -0.16 -2.75 -1.42
C ILE A 127 0.84 -2.85 -2.59
N VAL A 128 1.83 -3.75 -2.51
CA VAL A 128 2.82 -3.91 -3.57
C VAL A 128 2.17 -4.41 -4.88
N GLU A 129 1.18 -5.31 -4.80
CA GLU A 129 0.40 -5.73 -5.97
C GLU A 129 -0.34 -4.56 -6.62
N TYR A 130 -0.90 -3.66 -5.80
CA TYR A 130 -1.49 -2.44 -6.31
C TYR A 130 -0.48 -1.51 -6.98
N LEU A 131 0.66 -1.23 -6.34
CA LEU A 131 1.69 -0.37 -6.91
C LEU A 131 2.22 -0.90 -8.25
N LYS A 132 2.30 -2.22 -8.42
CA LYS A 132 2.69 -2.84 -9.70
C LYS A 132 1.71 -2.55 -10.83
N SER A 133 0.43 -2.43 -10.51
CA SER A 133 -0.61 -2.16 -11.52
C SER A 133 -0.51 -0.76 -12.15
N LEU A 134 0.19 0.18 -11.49
CA LEU A 134 0.22 1.60 -11.85
C LEU A 134 1.27 2.00 -12.89
N ARG A 135 2.00 1.03 -13.47
CA ARG A 135 3.06 1.18 -14.50
C ARG A 135 3.81 2.50 -14.46
#